data_AF-A0A8S3TBB5-F1
#
_entry.id   AF-A0A8S3TBB5-F1
#
_cell.length_a   1.000
_cell.length_b   1.000
_cell.length_c   1.000
_cell.angle_alpha   90.00
_cell.angle_beta   90.00
_cell.angle_gamma   90.00
#
_symmetry.space_group_name_H-M   'P 1'
#
loop_
_entity.id
_entity.type
_entity.pdbx_description
1 polymer ?
#
loop_
_entity_poly.entity_id
_entity_poly.type
_entity_poly.pdbx_seq_one_letter_code
_entity_poly.pdbx_strand_id
1 'polypeptide(L)'
;MSSKINDMEKRVQEVEDRNSKIEDSVEEMSQIVNSALDKYTDNSDQIEILNKAIKALQNTKDNRKLDEVHVSKLRSLEEDVVEMKWRSMQNNLIFSGLRYQPDEDTEIKIRDFINKELGLYNTISFGNVHRFGKKIETDRSTRGELKFSFLNICGLKSKSLAPEFSDLVINNDISIFVETKTDKLDIISLPNGYSCFSKHRSKFKRKSGGIVIIYKSELEKFLTFPKTNSEFVQWIQFSKDLLNDNVLMGCVYIPPEGSKYSSVDAFTEIENEFLHLSEPNLKNVLIGDFNAKTSTLPDYVIPDQHLLEILNTDDTHTMHYFSDYNGLLTNNISLQRYSKCACRPNTYGHRLLELCKKMNIYIANSRIGNDKTVGKITCNDVSVVDYLILSSDLFQMTKNFEVEEFNPILSDVHCNLKFTLESQPYTNINNVKTVEKQVIKWNNNKQDKFVKFVKEKKSEGIRDIETILDKLIDRNDTVQQTDIDTAMNKICEIFNSSSISVFGTKCKNQKYAKHNEKPWYKRGCKSKRNLFHQARQRYGNLKSKENKKALKEASKSYKKELNRSYNDFQMNTAKDLRKLAKSDPKRLWQKLNSINTNKSNKTDAVKIEDLYEHFNV
;
A
#
# COMPACT_ATOMS: atom_id res chain seq x y z
N MET A 1 -38.90 -48.59 -82.68
CA MET A 1 -39.62 -48.31 -81.42
C MET A 1 -39.21 -49.31 -80.32
N SER A 2 -39.23 -50.62 -80.60
CA SER A 2 -38.86 -51.69 -79.63
C SER A 2 -37.45 -51.57 -79.01
N SER A 3 -36.40 -51.19 -79.75
CA SER A 3 -35.05 -51.04 -79.17
C SER A 3 -34.93 -49.91 -78.13
N LYS A 4 -35.70 -48.81 -78.26
CA LYS A 4 -35.70 -47.72 -77.27
C LYS A 4 -36.46 -48.09 -76.00
N ILE A 5 -37.46 -48.98 -76.13
CA ILE A 5 -38.24 -49.49 -75.00
C ILE A 5 -37.36 -50.42 -74.14
N ASN A 6 -36.62 -51.34 -74.76
CA ASN A 6 -35.71 -52.23 -74.03
C ASN A 6 -34.58 -51.46 -73.32
N ASP A 7 -34.06 -50.38 -73.92
CA ASP A 7 -33.04 -49.54 -73.29
C ASP A 7 -33.59 -48.73 -72.11
N MET A 8 -34.85 -48.27 -72.22
CA MET A 8 -35.57 -47.66 -71.09
C MET A 8 -35.82 -48.67 -69.96
N GLU A 9 -36.27 -49.89 -70.26
CA GLU A 9 -36.51 -50.95 -69.28
C GLU A 9 -35.22 -51.30 -68.52
N LYS A 10 -34.10 -51.39 -69.22
CA LYS A 10 -32.79 -51.62 -68.59
C LYS A 10 -32.39 -50.48 -67.65
N ARG A 11 -32.61 -49.22 -68.06
CA ARG A 11 -32.31 -48.04 -67.22
C ARG A 11 -33.25 -47.95 -66.02
N VAL A 12 -34.50 -48.38 -66.14
CA VAL A 12 -35.43 -48.47 -65.01
C VAL A 12 -34.94 -49.50 -64.01
N GLN A 13 -34.53 -50.69 -64.46
CA GLN A 13 -33.96 -51.71 -63.59
C GLN A 13 -32.70 -51.23 -62.85
N GLU A 14 -31.80 -50.53 -63.56
CA GLU A 14 -30.60 -49.95 -62.94
C GLU A 14 -30.93 -48.87 -61.89
N VAL A 15 -32.04 -48.16 -62.05
CA VAL A 15 -32.51 -47.17 -61.07
C VAL A 15 -33.14 -47.86 -59.87
N GLU A 16 -33.91 -48.92 -60.07
CA GLU A 16 -34.48 -49.73 -58.98
C GLU A 16 -33.38 -50.36 -58.12
N ASP A 17 -32.34 -50.92 -58.74
CA ASP A 17 -31.19 -51.50 -58.03
C ASP A 17 -30.41 -50.44 -57.23
N ARG A 18 -30.31 -49.20 -57.75
CA ARG A 18 -29.68 -48.09 -57.01
C ARG A 18 -30.53 -47.62 -55.85
N ASN A 19 -31.85 -47.55 -56.03
CA ASN A 19 -32.76 -47.16 -54.95
C ASN A 19 -32.72 -48.17 -53.81
N SER A 20 -32.70 -49.48 -54.11
CA SER A 20 -32.56 -50.52 -53.09
C SER A 20 -31.27 -50.37 -52.28
N LYS A 21 -30.13 -50.09 -52.92
CA LYS A 21 -28.86 -49.85 -52.21
C LYS A 21 -28.87 -48.59 -51.34
N ILE A 22 -29.59 -47.56 -51.78
CA ILE A 22 -29.76 -46.33 -50.99
C ILE A 22 -30.61 -46.61 -49.76
N GLU A 23 -31.68 -47.39 -49.89
CA GLU A 23 -32.53 -47.80 -48.77
C GLU A 23 -31.72 -48.57 -47.72
N ASP A 24 -30.90 -49.54 -48.13
CA ASP A 24 -30.01 -50.28 -47.23
C ASP A 24 -29.02 -49.35 -46.49
N SER A 25 -28.44 -48.38 -47.20
CA SER A 25 -27.50 -47.41 -46.60
C SER A 25 -28.19 -46.47 -45.61
N VAL A 26 -29.45 -46.10 -45.87
CA VAL A 26 -30.25 -45.25 -44.98
C VAL A 26 -30.61 -46.01 -43.71
N GLU A 27 -30.93 -47.30 -43.81
CA GLU A 27 -31.17 -48.19 -42.67
C GLU A 27 -29.93 -48.26 -41.76
N GLU A 28 -28.74 -48.45 -42.34
CA GLU A 28 -27.48 -48.52 -41.60
C GLU A 28 -27.14 -47.18 -40.91
N MET A 29 -27.31 -46.05 -41.61
CA MET A 29 -27.14 -44.73 -41.00
C MET A 29 -28.13 -44.48 -39.86
N SER A 30 -29.37 -44.94 -39.99
CA SER A 30 -30.38 -44.84 -38.92
C SER A 30 -29.94 -45.56 -37.66
N GLN A 31 -29.38 -46.77 -37.78
CA GLN A 31 -28.84 -47.53 -36.65
C GLN A 31 -27.67 -46.82 -35.96
N ILE A 32 -26.75 -46.22 -36.73
CA ILE A 32 -25.62 -45.45 -36.19
C ILE A 32 -26.11 -44.22 -35.43
N VAL A 33 -27.09 -43.49 -35.98
CA VAL A 33 -27.66 -42.29 -35.35
C VAL A 33 -28.35 -42.64 -34.03
N ASN A 34 -29.13 -43.73 -33.99
CA ASN A 34 -29.77 -44.18 -32.77
C ASN A 34 -28.75 -44.56 -31.69
N SER A 35 -27.68 -45.28 -32.08
CA SER A 35 -26.59 -45.62 -31.14
C SER A 35 -25.86 -44.38 -30.61
N ALA A 36 -25.68 -43.35 -31.43
CA ALA A 36 -25.09 -42.08 -30.99
C ALA A 36 -26.01 -41.32 -30.03
N LEU A 37 -27.34 -41.38 -30.25
CA LEU A 37 -28.34 -40.75 -29.39
C LEU A 37 -28.40 -41.42 -28.01
N ASP A 38 -28.30 -42.75 -27.95
CA ASP A 38 -28.24 -43.50 -26.69
C ASP A 38 -26.99 -43.10 -25.89
N LYS A 39 -25.82 -43.06 -26.54
CA LYS A 39 -24.57 -42.62 -25.89
C LYS A 39 -24.62 -41.16 -25.41
N TYR A 40 -25.29 -40.28 -26.16
CA TYR A 40 -25.48 -38.90 -25.74
C TYR A 40 -26.33 -38.81 -24.47
N THR A 41 -27.38 -39.62 -24.39
CA THR A 41 -28.27 -39.69 -23.22
C THR A 41 -27.52 -40.20 -21.99
N ASP A 42 -26.74 -41.29 -22.13
CA ASP A 42 -25.90 -41.82 -21.05
C ASP A 42 -24.88 -40.79 -20.54
N ASN A 43 -24.24 -40.06 -21.45
CA ASN A 43 -23.29 -39.00 -21.08
C ASN A 43 -23.98 -37.83 -20.36
N SER A 44 -25.20 -37.46 -20.78
CA SER A 44 -25.99 -36.43 -20.12
C SER A 44 -26.30 -36.79 -18.68
N ASP A 45 -26.72 -38.04 -18.44
CA ASP A 45 -27.03 -38.54 -17.10
C ASP A 45 -25.78 -38.58 -16.20
N GLN A 46 -24.63 -38.98 -16.74
CA GLN A 46 -23.35 -38.93 -16.01
C GLN A 46 -22.94 -37.51 -15.64
N ILE A 47 -23.13 -36.53 -16.53
CA ILE A 47 -22.86 -35.12 -16.26
C ILE A 47 -23.78 -34.60 -15.14
N GLU A 48 -25.05 -35.01 -15.10
CA GLU A 48 -25.96 -34.62 -14.03
C GLU A 48 -25.51 -35.17 -12.66
N ILE A 49 -25.07 -36.43 -12.62
CA ILE A 49 -24.53 -37.07 -11.41
C ILE A 49 -23.26 -36.34 -10.92
N LEU A 50 -22.33 -36.03 -11.82
CA LEU A 50 -21.12 -35.27 -11.51
C LEU A 50 -21.44 -33.87 -10.97
N ASN A 51 -22.41 -33.17 -11.56
CA ASN A 51 -22.83 -31.86 -11.09
C ASN A 51 -23.44 -31.92 -9.68
N LYS A 52 -24.23 -32.95 -9.37
CA LYS A 52 -24.75 -33.18 -8.01
C LYS A 52 -23.61 -33.42 -7.01
N ALA A 53 -22.60 -34.21 -7.39
CA ALA A 53 -21.42 -34.48 -6.56
C ALA A 53 -20.57 -33.21 -6.32
N ILE A 54 -20.32 -32.41 -7.35
CA ILE A 54 -19.58 -31.14 -7.25
C ILE A 54 -20.30 -30.17 -6.29
N LYS A 55 -21.63 -30.07 -6.38
CA LYS A 55 -22.42 -29.21 -5.50
C LYS A 55 -22.35 -29.64 -4.03
N ALA A 56 -22.34 -30.95 -3.77
CA ALA A 56 -22.13 -31.50 -2.42
C ALA A 56 -20.71 -31.21 -1.87
N LEU A 57 -19.69 -31.29 -2.72
CA LEU A 57 -18.30 -30.97 -2.36
C LEU A 57 -18.08 -29.46 -2.12
N GLN A 58 -18.77 -28.60 -2.86
CA GLN A 58 -18.74 -27.14 -2.63
C GLN A 58 -19.37 -26.78 -1.29
N ASN A 59 -20.55 -27.33 -0.98
CA ASN A 59 -21.22 -27.08 0.31
C ASN A 59 -20.38 -27.54 1.51
N THR A 60 -19.67 -28.68 1.40
CA THR A 60 -18.77 -29.14 2.48
C THR A 60 -17.51 -28.29 2.61
N LYS A 61 -16.98 -27.75 1.50
CA LYS A 61 -15.84 -26.81 1.51
C LYS A 61 -16.21 -25.44 2.09
N ASP A 62 -17.42 -24.97 1.82
CA ASP A 62 -17.92 -23.70 2.38
C ASP A 62 -18.24 -23.84 3.87
N ASN A 63 -18.79 -24.99 4.32
CA ASN A 63 -18.94 -25.28 5.74
C ASN A 63 -17.59 -25.38 6.46
N ARG A 64 -16.58 -26.03 5.88
CA ARG A 64 -15.22 -26.07 6.47
C ARG A 64 -14.58 -24.69 6.57
N LYS A 65 -14.78 -23.81 5.58
CA LYS A 65 -14.31 -22.42 5.66
C LYS A 65 -15.06 -21.61 6.71
N LEU A 66 -16.36 -21.84 6.87
CA LEU A 66 -17.16 -21.20 7.91
C LEU A 66 -16.69 -21.68 9.30
N ASP A 67 -16.41 -22.97 9.45
CA ASP A 67 -15.85 -23.56 10.67
C ASP A 67 -14.44 -23.03 10.96
N GLU A 68 -13.55 -22.90 9.98
CA GLU A 68 -12.21 -22.29 10.18
C GLU A 68 -12.30 -20.81 10.59
N VAL A 69 -13.22 -20.04 10.00
CA VAL A 69 -13.47 -18.65 10.38
C VAL A 69 -14.08 -18.59 11.78
N HIS A 70 -15.02 -19.48 12.13
CA HIS A 70 -15.62 -19.54 13.46
C HIS A 70 -14.61 -20.00 14.51
N VAL A 71 -13.76 -20.98 14.21
CA VAL A 71 -12.68 -21.47 15.09
C VAL A 71 -11.62 -20.38 15.29
N SER A 72 -11.20 -19.66 14.25
CA SER A 72 -10.25 -18.55 14.41
C SER A 72 -10.83 -17.38 15.21
N LYS A 73 -12.13 -17.11 15.06
CA LYS A 73 -12.84 -16.06 15.81
C LYS A 73 -13.13 -16.49 17.25
N LEU A 74 -13.42 -17.77 17.49
CA LEU A 74 -13.49 -18.38 18.82
C LEU A 74 -12.12 -18.32 19.50
N ARG A 75 -11.03 -18.61 18.79
CA ARG A 75 -9.66 -18.46 19.31
C ARG A 75 -9.34 -17.01 19.70
N SER A 76 -9.70 -16.05 18.85
CA SER A 76 -9.53 -14.62 19.14
C SER A 76 -10.41 -14.16 20.31
N LEU A 77 -11.64 -14.65 20.42
CA LEU A 77 -12.52 -14.36 21.55
C LEU A 77 -12.05 -15.05 22.84
N GLU A 78 -11.48 -16.26 22.75
CA GLU A 78 -10.82 -16.94 23.85
C GLU A 78 -9.59 -16.17 24.28
N GLU A 79 -8.75 -15.69 23.36
CA GLU A 79 -7.61 -14.81 23.64
C GLU A 79 -8.04 -13.50 24.31
N ASP A 80 -9.12 -12.87 23.85
CA ASP A 80 -9.67 -11.63 24.44
C ASP A 80 -10.32 -11.88 25.81
N VAL A 81 -11.00 -13.01 26.00
CA VAL A 81 -11.59 -13.41 27.30
C VAL A 81 -10.51 -13.81 28.29
N VAL A 82 -9.45 -14.46 27.82
CA VAL A 82 -8.25 -14.77 28.59
C VAL A 82 -7.53 -13.46 28.95
N GLU A 83 -7.41 -12.51 28.04
CA GLU A 83 -6.87 -11.17 28.30
C GLU A 83 -7.74 -10.37 29.29
N MET A 84 -9.07 -10.45 29.18
CA MET A 84 -10.00 -9.81 30.12
C MET A 84 -9.94 -10.47 31.50
N LYS A 85 -9.86 -11.81 31.59
CA LYS A 85 -9.62 -12.53 32.85
C LYS A 85 -8.26 -12.17 33.45
N TRP A 86 -7.22 -12.00 32.63
CA TRP A 86 -5.88 -11.59 33.06
C TRP A 86 -5.83 -10.16 33.60
N ARG A 87 -6.65 -9.25 33.07
CA ARG A 87 -6.79 -7.86 33.57
C ARG A 87 -7.68 -7.75 34.80
N SER A 88 -8.56 -8.74 35.04
CA SER A 88 -9.61 -8.70 36.07
C SER A 88 -9.26 -9.39 37.39
N MET A 89 -8.12 -10.09 37.50
CA MET A 89 -7.77 -10.82 38.73
C MET A 89 -6.70 -10.10 39.57
N GLN A 90 -7.06 -9.73 40.80
CA GLN A 90 -6.11 -9.24 41.80
C GLN A 90 -5.12 -10.36 42.17
N ASN A 91 -3.84 -10.00 42.30
CA ASN A 91 -2.73 -10.82 42.82
C ASN A 91 -1.91 -11.68 41.83
N ASN A 92 -1.90 -11.39 40.52
CA ASN A 92 -0.96 -12.03 39.57
C ASN A 92 0.39 -11.29 39.48
N LEU A 93 1.48 -12.05 39.35
CA LEU A 93 2.81 -11.53 39.05
C LEU A 93 3.03 -11.45 37.54
N ILE A 94 3.29 -10.24 37.03
CA ILE A 94 3.42 -9.96 35.60
C ILE A 94 4.85 -9.55 35.26
N PHE A 95 5.51 -10.33 34.39
CA PHE A 95 6.86 -10.05 33.91
C PHE A 95 6.83 -9.51 32.48
N SER A 96 7.20 -8.25 32.28
CA SER A 96 7.27 -7.63 30.94
C SER A 96 8.71 -7.60 30.41
N GLY A 97 8.88 -7.77 29.10
CA GLY A 97 10.17 -7.70 28.42
C GLY A 97 10.92 -9.03 28.30
N LEU A 98 10.37 -10.12 28.84
CA LEU A 98 10.87 -11.48 28.62
C LEU A 98 10.26 -12.05 27.33
N ARG A 99 11.10 -12.57 26.44
CA ARG A 99 10.68 -13.17 25.15
C ARG A 99 9.81 -14.40 25.41
N TYR A 100 8.78 -14.65 24.58
CA TYR A 100 7.84 -15.77 24.71
C TYR A 100 7.74 -16.59 23.41
N GLN A 101 7.64 -17.92 23.53
CA GLN A 101 7.26 -18.84 22.44
C GLN A 101 5.96 -19.58 22.78
N PRO A 102 5.10 -19.89 21.77
CA PRO A 102 3.91 -20.74 21.98
C PRO A 102 4.32 -22.08 22.60
N ASP A 103 3.51 -22.59 23.52
CA ASP A 103 3.69 -23.88 24.25
C ASP A 103 4.80 -23.92 25.31
N GLU A 104 5.39 -22.78 25.66
CA GLU A 104 6.46 -22.70 26.66
C GLU A 104 5.91 -22.42 28.09
N ASP A 105 6.26 -23.28 29.05
CA ASP A 105 5.89 -23.12 30.47
C ASP A 105 6.56 -21.87 31.07
N THR A 106 5.70 -20.90 31.40
CA THR A 106 6.12 -19.56 31.83
C THR A 106 6.69 -19.58 33.25
N GLU A 107 6.20 -20.47 34.12
CA GLU A 107 6.66 -20.54 35.50
C GLU A 107 8.10 -21.08 35.55
N ILE A 108 8.35 -22.16 34.81
CA ILE A 108 9.69 -22.80 34.74
C ILE A 108 10.72 -21.81 34.21
N LYS A 109 10.39 -21.05 33.15
CA LYS A 109 11.34 -20.09 32.55
C LYS A 109 11.67 -18.92 33.44
N ILE A 110 10.71 -18.43 34.21
CA ILE A 110 10.94 -17.34 35.15
C ILE A 110 11.74 -17.84 36.35
N ARG A 111 11.48 -19.06 36.82
CA ARG A 111 12.28 -19.70 37.87
C ARG A 111 13.73 -19.91 37.41
N ASP A 112 13.94 -20.44 36.22
CA ASP A 112 15.28 -20.60 35.65
C ASP A 112 16.00 -19.26 35.49
N PHE A 113 15.28 -18.22 35.03
CA PHE A 113 15.84 -16.86 34.93
C PHE A 113 16.26 -16.32 36.30
N ILE A 114 15.41 -16.44 37.32
CA ILE A 114 15.70 -15.97 38.69
C ILE A 114 16.86 -16.76 39.30
N ASN A 115 16.87 -18.09 39.16
CA ASN A 115 17.94 -18.94 39.68
C ASN A 115 19.28 -18.58 39.03
N LYS A 116 19.29 -18.37 37.71
CA LYS A 116 20.51 -18.14 36.94
C LYS A 116 21.06 -16.72 37.09
N GLU A 117 20.19 -15.70 37.08
CA GLU A 117 20.61 -14.29 37.06
C GLU A 117 20.67 -13.67 38.47
N LEU A 118 19.88 -14.17 39.43
CA LEU A 118 19.83 -13.65 40.80
C LEU A 118 20.50 -14.58 41.83
N GLY A 119 20.91 -15.79 41.44
CA GLY A 119 21.66 -16.72 42.30
C GLY A 119 20.87 -17.25 43.50
N LEU A 120 19.54 -17.18 43.44
CA LEU A 120 18.64 -17.66 44.49
C LEU A 120 18.26 -19.11 44.18
N TYR A 121 18.88 -20.07 44.84
CA TYR A 121 18.68 -21.51 44.59
C TYR A 121 17.53 -22.15 45.39
N ASN A 122 16.75 -21.35 46.12
CA ASN A 122 15.64 -21.88 46.91
C ASN A 122 14.47 -22.26 45.99
N THR A 123 13.72 -23.30 46.37
CA THR A 123 12.52 -23.80 45.69
C THR A 123 11.36 -22.81 45.84
N ILE A 124 11.41 -21.69 45.10
CA ILE A 124 10.29 -20.75 44.99
C ILE A 124 9.33 -21.33 43.95
N SER A 125 8.19 -21.85 44.40
CA SER A 125 7.04 -22.06 43.53
C SER A 125 6.33 -20.73 43.35
N PHE A 126 5.99 -20.41 42.10
CA PHE A 126 5.14 -19.26 41.86
C PHE A 126 3.71 -19.75 41.62
N GLY A 127 2.73 -18.99 42.11
CA GLY A 127 1.34 -19.20 41.71
C GLY A 127 1.10 -18.69 40.28
N ASN A 128 -0.05 -18.07 40.04
CA ASN A 128 -0.42 -17.47 38.75
C ASN A 128 0.60 -16.42 38.24
N VAL A 129 1.55 -16.85 37.41
CA VAL A 129 2.59 -16.01 36.79
C VAL A 129 2.40 -15.91 35.28
N HIS A 130 2.57 -14.70 34.75
CA HIS A 130 2.45 -14.44 33.31
C HIS A 130 3.63 -13.60 32.79
N ARG A 131 4.02 -13.83 31.52
CA ARG A 131 5.07 -13.09 30.82
C ARG A 131 4.53 -12.37 29.57
N PHE A 132 5.03 -11.17 29.30
CA PHE A 132 4.73 -10.38 28.09
C PHE A 132 6.00 -10.09 27.28
N GLY A 133 6.01 -10.45 25.99
CA GLY A 133 7.10 -10.16 25.05
C GLY A 133 6.65 -10.21 23.58
N LYS A 134 7.42 -9.57 22.68
CA LYS A 134 7.21 -9.67 21.22
C LYS A 134 7.40 -11.12 20.75
N LYS A 135 6.45 -11.62 19.96
CA LYS A 135 6.58 -12.90 19.23
C LYS A 135 7.83 -12.82 18.33
N ILE A 136 8.64 -13.87 18.34
CA ILE A 136 9.75 -14.00 17.39
C ILE A 136 9.13 -14.19 16.01
N GLU A 137 9.02 -13.12 15.23
CA GLU A 137 9.03 -13.27 13.77
C GLU A 137 10.45 -13.68 13.39
N THR A 138 10.57 -14.85 12.79
CA THR A 138 11.84 -15.40 12.35
C THR A 138 12.43 -14.48 11.30
N ASP A 139 13.54 -13.85 11.69
CA ASP A 139 14.37 -12.97 10.87
C ASP A 139 14.80 -13.72 9.59
N ARG A 140 14.19 -13.36 8.46
CA ARG A 140 14.60 -13.82 7.12
C ARG A 140 14.95 -12.61 6.26
N SER A 141 16.25 -12.45 6.04
CA SER A 141 16.90 -11.71 4.95
C SER A 141 16.91 -10.18 5.00
N THR A 142 18.08 -9.64 5.33
CA THR A 142 18.53 -8.25 5.13
C THR A 142 18.61 -7.89 3.63
N ARG A 143 17.47 -7.60 3.01
CA ARG A 143 17.39 -6.83 1.76
C ARG A 143 16.59 -5.54 2.03
N GLY A 144 17.03 -4.42 1.48
CA GLY A 144 16.24 -3.19 1.53
C GLY A 144 14.95 -3.40 0.73
N GLU A 145 13.84 -2.80 1.14
CA GLU A 145 12.62 -2.77 0.33
C GLU A 145 12.23 -1.31 0.11
N LEU A 146 12.05 -0.93 -1.16
CA LEU A 146 11.59 0.39 -1.56
C LEU A 146 10.06 0.36 -1.65
N LYS A 147 9.40 1.22 -0.88
CA LYS A 147 7.93 1.27 -0.74
C LYS A 147 7.32 2.28 -1.70
N PHE A 148 6.37 1.81 -2.49
CA PHE A 148 5.65 2.60 -3.47
C PHE A 148 4.17 2.75 -3.10
N SER A 149 3.63 3.93 -3.40
CA SER A 149 2.20 4.24 -3.33
C SER A 149 1.77 4.92 -4.62
N PHE A 150 0.64 4.52 -5.20
CA PHE A 150 0.04 5.16 -6.36
C PHE A 150 -1.43 5.47 -6.12
N LEU A 151 -1.85 6.70 -6.42
CA LEU A 151 -3.24 7.11 -6.27
C LEU A 151 -3.63 8.17 -7.31
N ASN A 152 -4.73 7.93 -8.05
CA ASN A 152 -5.48 9.04 -8.63
C ASN A 152 -6.14 9.85 -7.49
N ILE A 153 -5.57 11.03 -7.23
CA ILE A 153 -5.90 11.88 -6.08
C ILE A 153 -7.10 12.80 -6.33
N CYS A 154 -7.55 12.90 -7.58
CA CYS A 154 -8.66 13.73 -8.05
C CYS A 154 -8.55 15.24 -7.69
N GLY A 155 -7.34 15.73 -7.44
CA GLY A 155 -7.04 17.13 -7.09
C GLY A 155 -6.24 17.28 -5.80
N LEU A 156 -4.92 17.42 -5.93
CA LEU A 156 -3.94 17.36 -4.84
C LEU A 156 -4.11 18.45 -3.78
N LYS A 157 -4.38 19.70 -4.19
CA LYS A 157 -4.38 20.87 -3.29
C LYS A 157 -5.32 20.76 -2.09
N SER A 158 -6.51 20.19 -2.30
CA SER A 158 -7.48 20.00 -1.22
C SER A 158 -7.11 18.84 -0.29
N LYS A 159 -6.45 17.82 -0.83
CA LYS A 159 -6.10 16.57 -0.14
C LYS A 159 -4.85 16.75 0.72
N SER A 160 -3.89 17.55 0.26
CA SER A 160 -2.66 17.88 0.99
C SER A 160 -2.89 18.69 2.27
N LEU A 161 -4.10 19.24 2.45
CA LEU A 161 -4.51 19.87 3.71
C LEU A 161 -4.62 18.84 4.84
N ALA A 162 -5.10 17.64 4.54
CA ALA A 162 -5.37 16.59 5.51
C ALA A 162 -4.07 15.96 6.06
N PRO A 163 -3.92 15.74 7.38
CA PRO A 163 -2.79 15.00 7.95
C PRO A 163 -2.63 13.60 7.37
N GLU A 164 -3.73 12.95 6.98
CA GLU A 164 -3.74 11.64 6.34
C GLU A 164 -2.92 11.61 5.05
N PHE A 165 -2.80 12.74 4.34
CA PHE A 165 -1.93 12.84 3.16
C PHE A 165 -0.45 12.84 3.56
N SER A 166 -0.09 13.58 4.62
CA SER A 166 1.29 13.54 5.16
C SER A 166 1.64 12.14 5.66
N ASP A 167 0.72 11.47 6.34
CA ASP A 167 0.90 10.10 6.81
C ASP A 167 1.11 9.13 5.61
N LEU A 168 0.37 9.31 4.52
CA LEU A 168 0.56 8.51 3.29
C LEU A 168 1.97 8.71 2.72
N VAL A 169 2.42 9.96 2.57
CA VAL A 169 3.74 10.26 2.02
C VAL A 169 4.86 9.74 2.92
N ILE A 170 4.77 9.95 4.24
CA ILE A 170 5.83 9.57 5.19
C ILE A 170 6.03 8.05 5.28
N ASN A 171 4.96 7.28 5.07
CA ASN A 171 5.01 5.82 5.16
C ASN A 171 5.55 5.12 3.90
N ASN A 172 5.83 5.88 2.84
CA ASN A 172 6.33 5.36 1.58
C ASN A 172 7.62 6.08 1.18
N ASP A 173 8.46 5.40 0.40
CA ASP A 173 9.68 6.00 -0.12
C ASP A 173 9.37 6.84 -1.36
N ILE A 174 8.43 6.38 -2.19
CA ILE A 174 7.95 7.05 -3.39
C ILE A 174 6.41 7.01 -3.42
N SER A 175 5.78 8.17 -3.57
CA SER A 175 4.34 8.35 -3.70
C SER A 175 4.00 9.04 -5.01
N ILE A 176 3.20 8.39 -5.85
CA ILE A 176 2.83 8.82 -7.19
C ILE A 176 1.36 9.23 -7.17
N PHE A 177 1.10 10.48 -7.55
CA PHE A 177 -0.24 11.04 -7.62
C PHE A 177 -0.57 11.49 -9.03
N VAL A 178 -1.72 11.05 -9.53
CA VAL A 178 -2.25 11.49 -10.83
C VAL A 178 -3.55 12.25 -10.69
N GLU A 179 -3.93 12.98 -11.73
CA GLU A 179 -5.06 13.93 -11.71
C GLU A 179 -4.90 14.97 -10.59
N THR A 180 -3.68 15.47 -10.42
CA THR A 180 -3.32 16.38 -9.34
C THR A 180 -3.97 17.75 -9.48
N LYS A 181 -4.34 18.15 -10.70
CA LYS A 181 -4.96 19.45 -11.04
C LYS A 181 -4.13 20.63 -10.52
N THR A 182 -2.81 20.50 -10.55
CA THR A 182 -1.85 21.55 -10.19
C THR A 182 -1.23 22.19 -11.43
N ASP A 183 -0.73 23.42 -11.28
CA ASP A 183 0.10 24.11 -12.28
C ASP A 183 1.45 24.55 -11.70
N LYS A 184 2.30 25.18 -12.53
CA LYS A 184 3.63 25.66 -12.16
C LYS A 184 3.62 26.69 -11.00
N LEU A 185 2.48 27.31 -10.71
CA LEU A 185 2.32 28.31 -9.65
C LEU A 185 1.87 27.68 -8.32
N ASP A 186 1.38 26.44 -8.34
CA ASP A 186 0.95 25.76 -7.12
C ASP A 186 2.17 25.22 -6.34
N ILE A 187 2.32 25.70 -5.11
CA ILE A 187 3.34 25.19 -4.17
C ILE A 187 2.78 23.96 -3.45
N ILE A 188 3.47 22.83 -3.60
CA ILE A 188 3.14 21.58 -2.89
C ILE A 188 3.90 21.57 -1.56
N SER A 189 3.17 21.68 -0.45
CA SER A 189 3.77 21.59 0.89
C SER A 189 4.11 20.13 1.21
N LEU A 190 5.41 19.81 1.23
CA LEU A 190 5.91 18.46 1.53
C LEU A 190 6.32 18.32 3.00
N PRO A 191 6.30 17.09 3.57
CA PRO A 191 7.01 16.78 4.80
C PRO A 191 8.53 17.01 4.65
N ASN A 192 9.22 17.25 5.77
CA ASN A 192 10.67 17.42 5.75
C ASN A 192 11.38 16.15 5.23
N GLY A 193 12.39 16.32 4.39
CA GLY A 193 13.16 15.20 3.82
C GLY A 193 12.55 14.58 2.56
N TYR A 194 11.53 15.23 1.97
CA TYR A 194 10.92 14.81 0.71
C TYR A 194 11.10 15.88 -0.36
N SER A 195 11.41 15.43 -1.57
CA SER A 195 11.43 16.21 -2.81
C SER A 195 10.22 15.81 -3.66
N CYS A 196 9.86 16.64 -4.64
CA CYS A 196 8.85 16.25 -5.61
C CYS A 196 9.22 16.65 -7.04
N PHE A 197 8.83 15.79 -7.98
CA PHE A 197 8.78 16.09 -9.40
C PHE A 197 7.33 16.32 -9.81
N SER A 198 7.05 17.37 -10.59
CA SER A 198 5.71 17.70 -11.05
C SER A 198 5.67 17.88 -12.57
N LYS A 199 4.81 17.11 -13.24
CA LYS A 199 4.46 17.28 -14.65
C LYS A 199 3.04 17.84 -14.75
N HIS A 200 2.94 19.08 -15.20
CA HIS A 200 1.67 19.78 -15.36
C HIS A 200 1.19 19.68 -16.81
N ARG A 201 -0.13 19.61 -17.01
CA ARG A 201 -0.71 19.73 -18.36
C ARG A 201 -0.46 21.14 -18.90
N SER A 202 -0.03 21.24 -20.16
CA SER A 202 0.35 22.52 -20.76
C SER A 202 -0.85 23.38 -21.16
N LYS A 203 -1.92 22.77 -21.67
CA LYS A 203 -3.12 23.46 -22.18
C LYS A 203 -4.37 23.06 -21.40
N PHE A 204 -4.98 24.01 -20.68
CA PHE A 204 -6.26 23.78 -20.02
C PHE A 204 -7.09 25.07 -19.82
N LYS A 205 -8.43 24.97 -19.94
CA LYS A 205 -9.36 26.06 -19.54
C LYS A 205 -9.61 26.09 -18.01
N ARG A 206 -9.46 24.95 -17.37
CA ARG A 206 -9.55 24.73 -15.91
C ARG A 206 -8.50 23.69 -15.53
N LYS A 207 -7.84 23.84 -14.37
CA LYS A 207 -6.77 22.91 -13.93
C LYS A 207 -7.25 21.45 -14.07
N SER A 208 -6.52 20.65 -14.84
CA SER A 208 -6.90 19.28 -15.20
C SER A 208 -5.67 18.42 -15.45
N GLY A 209 -5.79 17.10 -15.25
CA GLY A 209 -4.66 16.17 -15.37
C GLY A 209 -3.58 16.43 -14.32
N GLY A 210 -2.32 16.26 -14.71
CA GLY A 210 -1.15 16.48 -13.88
C GLY A 210 -0.70 15.23 -13.13
N ILE A 211 0.62 15.08 -13.04
CA ILE A 211 1.31 13.97 -12.37
C ILE A 211 2.30 14.58 -11.38
N VAL A 212 2.26 14.14 -10.13
CA VAL A 212 3.22 14.53 -9.09
C VAL A 212 3.82 13.27 -8.50
N ILE A 213 5.14 13.20 -8.49
CA ILE A 213 5.90 12.12 -7.87
C ILE A 213 6.63 12.72 -6.67
N ILE A 214 6.31 12.24 -5.48
CA ILE A 214 6.95 12.66 -4.22
C ILE A 214 7.87 11.52 -3.80
N TYR A 215 9.12 11.84 -3.47
CA TYR A 215 10.13 10.85 -3.10
C TYR A 215 10.99 11.37 -1.96
N LYS A 216 11.56 10.47 -1.16
CA LYS A 216 12.55 10.86 -0.15
C LYS A 216 13.74 11.53 -0.83
N SER A 217 14.16 12.71 -0.34
CA SER A 217 15.23 13.50 -0.97
C SER A 217 16.56 12.75 -1.08
N GLU A 218 16.80 11.75 -0.23
CA GLU A 218 18.00 10.89 -0.31
C GLU A 218 18.04 9.99 -1.55
N LEU A 219 16.88 9.71 -2.16
CA LEU A 219 16.77 8.92 -3.37
C LEU A 219 17.12 9.72 -4.62
N GLU A 220 17.15 11.04 -4.54
CA GLU A 220 17.27 11.94 -5.69
C GLU A 220 18.49 11.60 -6.58
N LYS A 221 19.60 11.19 -5.99
CA LYS A 221 20.82 10.79 -6.71
C LYS A 221 20.68 9.48 -7.51
N PHE A 222 19.67 8.68 -7.22
CA PHE A 222 19.40 7.39 -7.89
C PHE A 222 18.26 7.49 -8.91
N LEU A 223 17.60 8.65 -9.01
CA LEU A 223 16.44 8.87 -9.85
C LEU A 223 16.82 9.81 -11.00
N THR A 224 16.55 9.38 -12.23
CA THR A 224 16.63 10.23 -13.41
C THR A 224 15.23 10.39 -13.99
N PHE A 225 14.89 11.61 -14.41
CA PHE A 225 13.59 11.92 -15.02
C PHE A 225 13.81 12.30 -16.49
N PRO A 226 13.66 11.34 -17.44
CA PRO A 226 13.78 11.63 -18.86
C PRO A 226 12.81 12.73 -19.30
N LYS A 227 13.29 13.64 -20.16
CA LYS A 227 12.45 14.68 -20.75
C LYS A 227 11.66 14.08 -21.90
N THR A 228 10.34 14.05 -21.75
CA THR A 228 9.43 13.55 -22.79
C THR A 228 8.26 14.50 -23.01
N ASN A 229 7.66 14.41 -24.19
CA ASN A 229 6.63 15.35 -24.65
C ASN A 229 5.20 14.88 -24.34
N SER A 230 4.99 13.58 -24.07
CA SER A 230 3.66 13.03 -23.81
C SER A 230 3.04 13.67 -22.58
N GLU A 231 1.76 14.04 -22.64
CA GLU A 231 1.04 14.52 -21.46
C GLU A 231 0.45 13.38 -20.61
N PHE A 232 0.58 12.12 -21.07
CA PHE A 232 -0.06 10.94 -20.47
C PHE A 232 0.87 10.15 -19.54
N VAL A 233 2.18 10.27 -19.69
CA VAL A 233 3.17 9.52 -18.90
C VAL A 233 4.28 10.42 -18.39
N GLN A 234 4.73 10.17 -17.17
CA GLN A 234 6.00 10.67 -16.64
C GLN A 234 6.92 9.50 -16.34
N TRP A 235 8.10 9.49 -16.96
CA TRP A 235 9.10 8.46 -16.79
C TRP A 235 10.05 8.75 -15.63
N ILE A 236 10.45 7.69 -14.93
CA ILE A 236 11.46 7.69 -13.88
C ILE A 236 12.39 6.51 -14.14
N GLN A 237 13.69 6.77 -14.25
CA GLN A 237 14.70 5.73 -14.33
C GLN A 237 15.40 5.59 -12.98
N PHE A 238 15.46 4.36 -12.48
CA PHE A 238 16.12 3.98 -11.25
C PHE A 238 17.50 3.40 -11.56
N SER A 239 18.53 3.86 -10.87
CA SER A 239 19.87 3.28 -10.95
C SER A 239 19.88 1.84 -10.40
N LYS A 240 20.69 0.98 -11.04
CA LYS A 240 21.07 -0.35 -10.50
C LYS A 240 21.63 -0.30 -9.07
N ASP A 241 22.22 0.82 -8.67
CA ASP A 241 22.75 1.00 -7.30
C ASP A 241 21.64 0.99 -6.25
N LEU A 242 20.40 1.28 -6.66
CA LEU A 242 19.22 1.25 -5.80
C LEU A 242 18.47 -0.07 -5.92
N LEU A 243 18.16 -0.53 -7.15
CA LEU A 243 17.25 -1.67 -7.39
C LEU A 243 17.92 -2.94 -7.92
N ASN A 244 19.25 -3.08 -7.84
CA ASN A 244 20.04 -4.15 -8.47
C ASN A 244 20.04 -4.20 -9.99
N ASP A 245 19.05 -3.57 -10.61
CA ASP A 245 18.87 -3.47 -12.03
C ASP A 245 18.49 -2.04 -12.41
N ASN A 246 18.71 -1.69 -13.67
CA ASN A 246 18.17 -0.45 -14.21
C ASN A 246 16.68 -0.67 -14.49
N VAL A 247 15.84 0.12 -13.81
CA VAL A 247 14.39 0.04 -13.95
C VAL A 247 13.86 1.34 -14.53
N LEU A 248 13.03 1.27 -15.55
CA LEU A 248 12.27 2.40 -16.08
C LEU A 248 10.81 2.26 -15.68
N MET A 249 10.31 3.26 -14.97
CA MET A 249 8.93 3.34 -14.51
C MET A 249 8.19 4.45 -15.23
N GLY A 250 7.10 4.12 -15.90
CA GLY A 250 6.14 5.08 -16.44
C GLY A 250 4.98 5.29 -15.48
N CYS A 251 4.85 6.50 -14.94
CA CYS A 251 3.68 6.93 -14.17
C CYS A 251 2.61 7.46 -15.14
N VAL A 252 1.48 6.76 -15.28
CA VAL A 252 0.51 6.98 -16.35
C VAL A 252 -0.80 7.60 -15.84
N TYR A 253 -1.33 8.56 -16.61
CA TYR A 253 -2.69 9.07 -16.50
C TYR A 253 -3.29 9.28 -17.89
N ILE A 254 -4.25 8.44 -18.26
CA ILE A 254 -5.02 8.57 -19.50
C ILE A 254 -6.42 9.08 -19.15
N PRO A 255 -6.85 10.24 -19.68
CA PRO A 255 -8.21 10.75 -19.43
C PRO A 255 -9.28 9.78 -19.92
N PRO A 256 -10.44 9.67 -19.24
CA PRO A 256 -11.51 8.74 -19.60
C PRO A 256 -11.96 8.89 -21.06
N GLU A 257 -12.33 7.76 -21.67
CA GLU A 257 -12.90 7.71 -23.02
C GLU A 257 -14.12 8.64 -23.14
N GLY A 258 -14.18 9.42 -24.23
CA GLY A 258 -15.23 10.41 -24.46
C GLY A 258 -15.12 11.69 -23.63
N SER A 259 -14.12 11.81 -22.74
CA SER A 259 -13.85 13.07 -22.07
C SER A 259 -13.25 14.09 -23.04
N LYS A 260 -13.38 15.38 -22.73
CA LYS A 260 -12.78 16.48 -23.54
C LYS A 260 -11.27 16.31 -23.78
N TYR A 261 -10.58 15.63 -22.87
CA TYR A 261 -9.14 15.43 -22.92
C TYR A 261 -8.76 14.00 -23.32
N SER A 262 -9.73 13.19 -23.76
CA SER A 262 -9.45 11.88 -24.34
C SER A 262 -8.62 12.05 -25.61
N SER A 263 -7.63 11.20 -25.79
CA SER A 263 -6.85 11.10 -27.02
C SER A 263 -6.91 9.67 -27.51
N VAL A 264 -7.22 9.52 -28.80
CA VAL A 264 -7.16 8.23 -29.48
C VAL A 264 -5.70 7.76 -29.57
N ASP A 265 -4.73 8.65 -29.54
CA ASP A 265 -3.33 8.29 -29.71
C ASP A 265 -2.59 8.11 -28.39
N ALA A 266 -3.28 8.22 -27.24
CA ALA A 266 -2.65 8.17 -25.91
C ALA A 266 -1.80 6.90 -25.68
N PHE A 267 -2.29 5.74 -26.11
CA PHE A 267 -1.55 4.48 -25.99
C PHE A 267 -0.37 4.41 -26.96
N THR A 268 -0.54 4.93 -28.18
CA THR A 268 0.50 4.97 -29.20
C THR A 268 1.64 5.92 -28.81
N GLU A 269 1.32 7.06 -28.19
CA GLU A 269 2.32 7.97 -27.63
C GLU A 269 3.14 7.30 -26.52
N ILE A 270 2.48 6.58 -25.60
CA ILE A 270 3.16 5.83 -24.55
C ILE A 270 4.03 4.72 -25.15
N GLU A 271 3.53 4.00 -26.16
CA GLU A 271 4.27 2.97 -26.91
C GLU A 271 5.54 3.55 -27.57
N ASN A 272 5.43 4.69 -28.26
CA ASN A 272 6.58 5.34 -28.89
C ASN A 272 7.63 5.82 -27.88
N GLU A 273 7.19 6.42 -26.75
CA GLU A 273 8.13 6.84 -25.70
C GLU A 273 8.76 5.64 -24.99
N PHE A 274 8.00 4.56 -24.77
CA PHE A 274 8.51 3.31 -24.23
C PHE A 274 9.63 2.76 -25.13
N LEU A 275 9.38 2.62 -26.44
CA LEU A 275 10.39 2.13 -27.39
C LEU A 275 11.63 3.02 -27.47
N HIS A 276 11.47 4.34 -27.33
CA HIS A 276 12.60 5.26 -27.39
C HIS A 276 13.48 5.23 -26.13
N LEU A 277 12.88 4.92 -24.97
CA LEU A 277 13.56 4.93 -23.67
C LEU A 277 14.00 3.53 -23.20
N SER A 278 13.37 2.48 -23.69
CA SER A 278 13.70 1.10 -23.31
C SER A 278 14.98 0.65 -24.01
N GLU A 279 16.00 0.33 -23.21
CA GLU A 279 17.21 -0.33 -23.67
C GLU A 279 17.13 -1.85 -23.37
N PRO A 280 17.90 -2.71 -24.05
CA PRO A 280 17.82 -4.17 -23.87
C PRO A 280 17.99 -4.69 -22.44
N ASN A 281 18.68 -3.95 -21.57
CA ASN A 281 18.95 -4.34 -20.18
C ASN A 281 18.06 -3.60 -19.17
N LEU A 282 16.98 -2.97 -19.63
CA LEU A 282 16.16 -2.08 -18.83
C LEU A 282 14.83 -2.75 -18.51
N LYS A 283 14.60 -3.01 -17.22
CA LYS A 283 13.36 -3.63 -16.74
C LYS A 283 12.26 -2.58 -16.65
N ASN A 284 11.07 -2.88 -17.15
CA ASN A 284 10.03 -1.87 -17.33
C ASN A 284 8.87 -2.05 -16.35
N VAL A 285 8.42 -0.93 -15.79
CA VAL A 285 7.23 -0.83 -14.94
C VAL A 285 6.31 0.23 -15.53
N LEU A 286 5.02 -0.04 -15.63
CA LEU A 286 4.01 1.01 -15.78
C LEU A 286 3.08 0.97 -14.58
N ILE A 287 2.78 2.15 -14.04
CA ILE A 287 1.81 2.29 -12.97
C ILE A 287 0.94 3.51 -13.23
N GLY A 288 -0.38 3.35 -13.18
CA GLY A 288 -1.23 4.45 -13.61
C GLY A 288 -2.71 4.19 -13.58
N ASP A 289 -3.45 5.28 -13.77
CA ASP A 289 -4.87 5.26 -14.12
C ASP A 289 -4.96 5.33 -15.64
N PHE A 290 -5.23 4.18 -16.24
CA PHE A 290 -5.32 4.05 -17.70
C PHE A 290 -6.73 4.36 -18.21
N ASN A 291 -7.72 4.50 -17.30
CA ASN A 291 -9.14 4.50 -17.64
C ASN A 291 -9.55 3.35 -18.59
N ALA A 292 -8.80 2.26 -18.54
CA ALA A 292 -8.92 1.08 -19.38
C ALA A 292 -9.57 -0.03 -18.57
N LYS A 293 -10.64 -0.64 -19.09
CA LYS A 293 -11.28 -1.79 -18.45
C LYS A 293 -10.84 -3.01 -19.22
N THR A 294 -10.02 -3.86 -18.64
CA THR A 294 -9.53 -5.06 -19.33
C THR A 294 -10.33 -6.33 -19.01
N SER A 295 -11.15 -6.29 -17.95
CA SER A 295 -11.74 -7.49 -17.34
C SER A 295 -10.66 -8.57 -17.11
N THR A 296 -10.94 -9.82 -17.45
CA THR A 296 -10.05 -10.98 -17.33
C THR A 296 -9.35 -11.37 -18.65
N LEU A 297 -9.44 -10.53 -19.69
CA LEU A 297 -8.81 -10.84 -20.99
C LEU A 297 -7.29 -11.01 -20.86
N PRO A 298 -6.67 -11.87 -21.69
CA PRO A 298 -5.23 -12.09 -21.67
C PRO A 298 -4.48 -10.85 -22.19
N ASP A 299 -3.38 -10.54 -21.52
CA ASP A 299 -2.40 -9.50 -21.83
C ASP A 299 -1.12 -10.08 -22.44
N TYR A 300 -1.19 -11.31 -22.92
CA TYR A 300 -0.11 -12.07 -23.55
C TYR A 300 -0.60 -12.72 -24.83
N VAL A 301 0.33 -13.17 -25.66
CA VAL A 301 0.06 -13.91 -26.89
C VAL A 301 0.45 -15.37 -26.65
N ILE A 302 -0.44 -16.29 -27.04
CA ILE A 302 -0.09 -17.70 -27.20
C ILE A 302 0.11 -17.90 -28.70
N PRO A 303 1.34 -18.18 -29.17
CA PRO A 303 1.58 -18.44 -30.58
C PRO A 303 0.82 -19.70 -31.01
N ASP A 304 0.27 -19.67 -32.23
CA ASP A 304 -0.33 -20.85 -32.85
C ASP A 304 0.78 -21.88 -33.14
N GLN A 305 0.56 -23.12 -32.72
CA GLN A 305 1.48 -24.22 -32.95
C GLN A 305 1.81 -24.38 -34.44
N HIS A 306 0.81 -24.18 -35.32
CA HIS A 306 1.02 -24.24 -36.76
C HIS A 306 1.86 -23.07 -37.28
N LEU A 307 1.71 -21.88 -36.70
CA LEU A 307 2.54 -20.72 -37.03
C LEU A 307 4.00 -20.95 -36.59
N LEU A 308 4.23 -21.53 -35.42
CA LEU A 308 5.57 -21.90 -34.95
C LEU A 308 6.25 -22.91 -35.88
N GLU A 309 5.48 -23.92 -36.34
CA GLU A 309 5.94 -24.92 -37.30
C GLU A 309 6.26 -24.33 -38.68
N ILE A 310 5.42 -23.40 -39.19
CA ILE A 310 5.66 -22.70 -40.46
C ILE A 310 6.88 -21.78 -40.38
N LEU A 311 7.04 -21.05 -39.28
CA LEU A 311 8.14 -20.12 -39.11
C LEU A 311 9.49 -20.85 -39.08
N ASN A 312 9.51 -22.14 -38.70
CA ASN A 312 10.66 -23.05 -38.78
C ASN A 312 11.97 -22.38 -38.36
N THR A 313 11.90 -21.52 -37.35
CA THR A 313 13.04 -20.74 -36.89
C THR A 313 13.76 -21.55 -35.82
N ASP A 314 14.87 -22.17 -36.19
CA ASP A 314 15.92 -22.60 -35.24
C ASP A 314 16.52 -21.39 -34.47
N ASP A 315 16.12 -20.17 -34.83
CA ASP A 315 16.46 -18.94 -34.12
C ASP A 315 15.81 -18.88 -32.75
N THR A 316 16.66 -19.06 -31.73
CA THR A 316 16.30 -19.00 -30.31
C THR A 316 15.71 -17.65 -29.94
N HIS A 317 16.03 -16.58 -30.67
CA HIS A 317 15.56 -15.22 -30.40
C HIS A 317 14.10 -15.03 -30.80
N THR A 318 13.71 -15.50 -31.98
CA THR A 318 12.31 -15.51 -32.45
C THR A 318 11.43 -16.37 -31.53
N MET A 319 11.91 -17.56 -31.13
CA MET A 319 11.19 -18.41 -30.17
C MET A 319 11.04 -17.75 -28.78
N HIS A 320 12.06 -17.03 -28.30
CA HIS A 320 11.99 -16.29 -27.04
C HIS A 320 10.92 -15.18 -27.07
N TYR A 321 10.85 -14.42 -28.17
CA TYR A 321 9.86 -13.36 -28.37
C TYR A 321 8.40 -13.89 -28.30
N PHE A 322 8.14 -15.05 -28.89
CA PHE A 322 6.81 -15.68 -28.85
C PHE A 322 6.50 -16.43 -27.55
N SER A 323 7.53 -16.73 -26.75
CA SER A 323 7.42 -17.58 -25.56
C SER A 323 7.68 -16.83 -24.25
N ASP A 324 7.78 -15.50 -24.28
CA ASP A 324 8.19 -14.72 -23.11
C ASP A 324 7.21 -14.76 -21.93
N TYR A 325 5.96 -15.18 -22.17
CA TYR A 325 5.03 -15.50 -21.07
C TYR A 325 5.55 -16.68 -20.22
N ASN A 326 6.48 -17.50 -20.74
CA ASN A 326 7.21 -18.49 -19.95
C ASN A 326 7.99 -17.84 -18.81
N GLY A 327 8.42 -16.58 -18.93
CA GLY A 327 8.99 -15.84 -17.81
C GLY A 327 8.03 -15.77 -16.62
N LEU A 328 6.72 -15.60 -16.88
CA LEU A 328 5.70 -15.69 -15.81
C LEU A 328 5.64 -17.11 -15.22
N LEU A 329 5.67 -18.14 -16.04
CA LEU A 329 5.60 -19.54 -15.60
C LEU A 329 6.84 -19.94 -14.77
N THR A 330 8.04 -19.59 -15.23
CA THR A 330 9.31 -19.76 -14.53
C THR A 330 9.29 -19.05 -13.18
N ASN A 331 8.63 -17.89 -13.11
CA ASN A 331 8.46 -17.12 -11.87
C ASN A 331 7.26 -17.58 -11.02
N ASN A 332 6.63 -18.71 -11.35
CA ASN A 332 5.46 -19.27 -10.68
C ASN A 332 4.28 -18.26 -10.57
N ILE A 333 4.11 -17.46 -11.62
CA ILE A 333 3.05 -16.47 -11.78
C ILE A 333 1.95 -17.05 -12.68
N SER A 334 0.70 -16.95 -12.22
CA SER A 334 -0.45 -17.42 -12.98
C SER A 334 -0.69 -16.58 -14.23
N LEU A 335 -0.92 -17.25 -15.36
CA LEU A 335 -1.38 -16.60 -16.59
C LEU A 335 -2.82 -16.08 -16.45
N GLN A 336 -3.65 -16.74 -15.63
CA GLN A 336 -5.03 -16.36 -15.41
C GLN A 336 -5.14 -15.11 -14.54
N ARG A 337 -5.86 -14.10 -15.05
CA ARG A 337 -6.23 -12.90 -14.30
C ARG A 337 -7.62 -13.03 -13.70
N TYR A 338 -7.80 -12.39 -12.54
CA TYR A 338 -9.07 -12.27 -11.86
C TYR A 338 -9.48 -10.81 -11.80
N SER A 339 -10.78 -10.54 -11.77
CA SER A 339 -11.29 -9.18 -11.58
C SER A 339 -12.64 -9.24 -10.87
N LYS A 340 -12.80 -8.41 -9.84
CA LYS A 340 -14.10 -8.12 -9.22
C LYS A 340 -14.95 -7.16 -10.05
N CYS A 341 -14.38 -6.57 -11.09
CA CYS A 341 -15.12 -5.72 -12.01
C CYS A 341 -16.00 -6.59 -12.92
N ALA A 342 -17.31 -6.41 -12.84
CA ALA A 342 -18.26 -7.05 -13.74
C ALA A 342 -18.42 -6.31 -15.09
N CYS A 343 -17.69 -5.22 -15.32
CA CYS A 343 -17.77 -4.48 -16.57
C CYS A 343 -17.09 -5.26 -17.70
N ARG A 344 -17.68 -5.17 -18.89
CA ARG A 344 -17.03 -5.60 -20.13
C ARG A 344 -15.81 -4.71 -20.42
N PRO A 345 -14.80 -5.26 -21.14
CA PRO A 345 -13.71 -4.46 -21.63
C PRO A 345 -14.19 -3.29 -22.51
N ASN A 346 -13.52 -2.15 -22.43
CA ASN A 346 -13.76 -1.01 -23.33
C ASN A 346 -12.64 -0.85 -24.36
N THR A 347 -12.75 0.13 -25.27
CA THR A 347 -11.76 0.40 -26.31
C THR A 347 -10.35 0.59 -25.75
N TYR A 348 -10.24 1.38 -24.67
CA TYR A 348 -8.96 1.57 -23.97
C TYR A 348 -8.45 0.29 -23.30
N GLY A 349 -9.36 -0.55 -22.80
CA GLY A 349 -9.07 -1.89 -22.32
C GLY A 349 -8.35 -2.73 -23.37
N HIS A 350 -8.91 -2.79 -24.58
CA HIS A 350 -8.28 -3.51 -25.69
C HIS A 350 -6.91 -2.91 -26.05
N ARG A 351 -6.79 -1.58 -26.11
CA ARG A 351 -5.51 -0.92 -26.42
C ARG A 351 -4.44 -1.14 -25.36
N LEU A 352 -4.82 -1.17 -24.09
CA LEU A 352 -3.88 -1.51 -23.01
C LEU A 352 -3.38 -2.95 -23.16
N LEU A 353 -4.27 -3.89 -23.48
CA LEU A 353 -3.87 -5.29 -23.71
C LEU A 353 -2.95 -5.43 -24.92
N GLU A 354 -3.19 -4.68 -26.00
CA GLU A 354 -2.29 -4.66 -27.16
C GLU A 354 -0.93 -4.04 -26.80
N LEU A 355 -0.89 -2.94 -26.03
CA LEU A 355 0.36 -2.39 -25.51
C LEU A 355 1.14 -3.43 -24.69
N CYS A 356 0.46 -4.15 -23.79
CA CYS A 356 1.06 -5.22 -22.99
C CYS A 356 1.68 -6.32 -23.85
N LYS A 357 0.93 -6.80 -24.85
CA LYS A 357 1.39 -7.86 -25.77
C LYS A 357 2.59 -7.41 -26.61
N LYS A 358 2.54 -6.20 -27.17
CA LYS A 358 3.63 -5.67 -28.02
C LYS A 358 4.91 -5.40 -27.24
N MET A 359 4.79 -4.88 -26.02
CA MET A 359 5.92 -4.52 -25.18
C MET A 359 6.37 -5.64 -24.26
N ASN A 360 5.72 -6.81 -24.32
CA ASN A 360 6.01 -7.96 -23.49
C ASN A 360 6.03 -7.62 -21.98
N ILE A 361 4.98 -6.90 -21.54
CA ILE A 361 4.75 -6.51 -20.15
C ILE A 361 3.38 -7.00 -19.68
N TYR A 362 3.24 -7.27 -18.40
CA TYR A 362 2.11 -8.01 -17.86
C TYR A 362 1.49 -7.30 -16.67
N ILE A 363 0.16 -7.29 -16.63
CA ILE A 363 -0.63 -6.69 -15.55
C ILE A 363 -0.43 -7.51 -14.27
N ALA A 364 0.09 -6.86 -13.22
CA ALA A 364 0.36 -7.47 -11.92
C ALA A 364 -0.91 -7.60 -11.06
N ASN A 365 -1.91 -6.74 -11.27
CA ASN A 365 -3.21 -6.84 -10.59
C ASN A 365 -3.76 -8.27 -10.73
N SER A 366 -4.29 -8.82 -9.64
CA SER A 366 -4.73 -10.21 -9.50
C SER A 366 -3.67 -11.32 -9.54
N ARG A 367 -2.39 -11.04 -9.84
CA ARG A 367 -1.35 -12.06 -9.98
C ARG A 367 -0.43 -12.19 -8.77
N ILE A 368 -0.17 -11.10 -8.06
CA ILE A 368 0.81 -11.03 -6.96
C ILE A 368 0.27 -10.34 -5.71
N GLY A 369 1.00 -10.51 -4.61
CA GLY A 369 0.72 -9.87 -3.32
C GLY A 369 -0.66 -10.22 -2.73
N ASN A 370 -1.22 -9.30 -1.96
CA ASN A 370 -2.52 -9.44 -1.31
C ASN A 370 -3.69 -9.39 -2.31
N ASP A 371 -3.44 -8.94 -3.54
CA ASP A 371 -4.45 -8.93 -4.61
C ASP A 371 -4.44 -10.22 -5.44
N LYS A 372 -3.50 -11.16 -5.21
CA LYS A 372 -3.41 -12.44 -5.93
C LYS A 372 -4.73 -13.21 -5.88
N THR A 373 -5.25 -13.62 -7.03
CA THR A 373 -6.55 -14.26 -7.26
C THR A 373 -7.80 -13.43 -6.90
N VAL A 374 -7.63 -12.15 -6.58
CA VAL A 374 -8.73 -11.27 -6.17
C VAL A 374 -9.12 -10.31 -7.29
N GLY A 375 -8.16 -9.50 -7.79
CA GLY A 375 -8.43 -8.46 -8.77
C GLY A 375 -9.39 -7.40 -8.24
N LYS A 376 -9.04 -6.79 -7.11
CA LYS A 376 -9.90 -5.85 -6.39
C LYS A 376 -10.19 -4.60 -7.22
N ILE A 377 -11.40 -4.08 -7.05
CA ILE A 377 -11.86 -2.83 -7.68
C ILE A 377 -10.97 -1.66 -7.24
N THR A 378 -10.55 -0.85 -8.21
CA THR A 378 -9.67 0.30 -7.96
C THR A 378 -10.41 1.64 -8.05
N CYS A 379 -11.56 1.70 -8.74
CA CYS A 379 -12.31 2.94 -8.93
C CYS A 379 -13.83 2.75 -8.78
N ASN A 380 -14.45 3.70 -8.06
CA ASN A 380 -15.88 3.92 -7.91
C ASN A 380 -16.70 2.70 -7.43
N ASP A 381 -16.06 1.76 -6.72
CA ASP A 381 -16.66 0.47 -6.32
C ASP A 381 -17.22 -0.36 -7.50
N VAL A 382 -16.81 -0.08 -8.75
CA VAL A 382 -17.32 -0.75 -9.94
C VAL A 382 -16.22 -1.21 -10.90
N SER A 383 -15.15 -0.44 -11.09
CA SER A 383 -14.16 -0.68 -12.14
C SER A 383 -12.73 -0.88 -11.64
N VAL A 384 -11.99 -1.73 -12.34
CA VAL A 384 -10.53 -1.81 -12.27
C VAL A 384 -10.01 -1.01 -13.46
N VAL A 385 -9.30 0.08 -13.19
CA VAL A 385 -8.70 0.99 -14.19
C VAL A 385 -7.29 1.46 -13.80
N ASP A 386 -6.94 1.26 -12.53
CA ASP A 386 -5.61 1.56 -11.99
C ASP A 386 -4.79 0.27 -12.00
N TYR A 387 -3.68 0.26 -12.72
CA TYR A 387 -2.88 -0.95 -12.94
C TYR A 387 -1.43 -0.74 -12.53
N LEU A 388 -0.85 -1.80 -11.96
CA LEU A 388 0.59 -2.04 -11.96
C LEU A 388 0.89 -3.05 -13.08
N ILE A 389 1.84 -2.75 -13.94
CA ILE A 389 2.23 -3.54 -15.11
C ILE A 389 3.74 -3.69 -15.08
N LEU A 390 4.24 -4.91 -15.27
CA LEU A 390 5.63 -5.28 -15.02
C LEU A 390 6.17 -6.13 -16.17
N SER A 391 7.45 -5.96 -16.51
CA SER A 391 8.20 -7.02 -17.20
C SER A 391 8.21 -8.31 -16.38
N SER A 392 8.26 -9.47 -17.05
CA SER A 392 8.19 -10.80 -16.41
C SER A 392 9.16 -10.97 -15.24
N ASP A 393 10.40 -10.48 -15.37
CA ASP A 393 11.46 -10.58 -14.34
C ASP A 393 11.15 -9.80 -13.06
N LEU A 394 10.40 -8.70 -13.16
CA LEU A 394 10.10 -7.84 -12.02
C LEU A 394 9.04 -8.43 -11.09
N PHE A 395 8.34 -9.49 -11.51
CA PHE A 395 7.37 -10.17 -10.66
C PHE A 395 8.02 -10.78 -9.41
N GLN A 396 9.25 -11.30 -9.50
CA GLN A 396 9.96 -11.84 -8.33
C GLN A 396 10.44 -10.73 -7.38
N MET A 397 10.83 -9.58 -7.93
CA MET A 397 11.32 -8.43 -7.18
C MET A 397 10.20 -7.63 -6.53
N THR A 398 8.97 -7.74 -7.05
CA THR A 398 7.80 -7.02 -6.56
C THR A 398 7.09 -7.80 -5.47
N LYS A 399 7.06 -7.26 -4.26
CA LYS A 399 6.40 -7.85 -3.09
C LYS A 399 5.26 -6.96 -2.60
N ASN A 400 4.43 -7.53 -1.73
CA ASN A 400 3.39 -6.80 -0.99
C ASN A 400 2.46 -5.95 -1.87
N PHE A 401 2.21 -6.36 -3.13
CA PHE A 401 1.25 -5.66 -3.99
C PHE A 401 -0.15 -5.74 -3.39
N GLU A 402 -0.77 -4.60 -3.17
CA GLU A 402 -2.13 -4.51 -2.63
C GLU A 402 -2.89 -3.32 -3.19
N VAL A 403 -4.19 -3.52 -3.37
CA VAL A 403 -5.15 -2.43 -3.58
C VAL A 403 -5.79 -2.13 -2.23
N GLU A 404 -5.48 -1.00 -1.64
CA GLU A 404 -6.00 -0.61 -0.32
C GLU A 404 -7.52 -0.41 -0.34
N GLU A 405 -8.13 -0.31 0.84
CA GLU A 405 -9.52 0.13 0.93
C GLU A 405 -9.67 1.59 0.55
N PHE A 406 -10.78 1.92 -0.13
CA PHE A 406 -11.09 3.28 -0.53
C PHE A 406 -11.05 4.24 0.67
N ASN A 407 -10.24 5.28 0.56
CA ASN A 407 -10.15 6.34 1.55
C ASN A 407 -10.75 7.64 1.00
N PRO A 408 -11.95 8.04 1.45
CA PRO A 408 -12.62 9.23 0.92
C PRO A 408 -11.86 10.52 1.25
N ILE A 409 -10.92 10.55 2.19
CA ILE A 409 -10.11 11.74 2.47
C ILE A 409 -9.04 11.95 1.40
N LEU A 410 -8.50 10.88 0.84
CA LEU A 410 -7.35 10.91 -0.07
C LEU A 410 -7.77 10.97 -1.54
N SER A 411 -8.81 10.25 -1.93
CA SER A 411 -9.37 10.31 -3.29
C SER A 411 -10.89 10.50 -3.23
N ASP A 412 -11.50 10.83 -4.36
CA ASP A 412 -12.95 10.92 -4.46
C ASP A 412 -13.58 9.59 -4.89
N VAL A 413 -12.87 8.79 -5.69
CA VAL A 413 -13.37 7.50 -6.19
C VAL A 413 -12.31 6.40 -6.31
N HIS A 414 -11.00 6.70 -6.22
CA HIS A 414 -9.94 5.71 -6.45
C HIS A 414 -9.36 5.14 -5.14
N CYS A 415 -8.93 3.88 -5.21
CA CYS A 415 -8.17 3.19 -4.19
C CYS A 415 -6.67 3.40 -4.42
N ASN A 416 -5.90 3.35 -3.33
CA ASN A 416 -4.44 3.45 -3.40
C ASN A 416 -3.84 2.08 -3.75
N LEU A 417 -2.92 2.03 -4.70
CA LEU A 417 -2.10 0.86 -5.00
C LEU A 417 -0.80 0.96 -4.22
N LYS A 418 -0.42 -0.10 -3.52
CA LYS A 418 0.85 -0.22 -2.81
C LYS A 418 1.61 -1.43 -3.25
N PHE A 419 2.92 -1.32 -3.29
CA PHE A 419 3.83 -2.45 -3.52
C PHE A 419 5.22 -2.10 -3.00
N THR A 420 6.06 -3.13 -2.86
CA THR A 420 7.48 -2.95 -2.57
C THR A 420 8.32 -3.53 -3.70
N LEU A 421 9.41 -2.85 -4.04
CA LEU A 421 10.46 -3.42 -4.88
C LEU A 421 11.66 -3.75 -4.00
N GLU A 422 12.24 -4.90 -4.24
CA GLU A 422 13.48 -5.28 -3.61
C GLU A 422 14.62 -4.32 -3.99
N SER A 423 15.32 -3.80 -3.00
CA SER A 423 16.38 -2.81 -3.15
C SER A 423 17.67 -3.25 -2.47
N GLN A 424 18.78 -2.68 -2.91
CA GLN A 424 20.03 -2.77 -2.16
C GLN A 424 19.87 -2.04 -0.82
N PRO A 425 20.59 -2.45 0.24
CA PRO A 425 20.70 -1.67 1.46
C PRO A 425 21.48 -0.39 1.14
N TYR A 426 20.79 0.67 0.75
CA TYR A 426 21.40 1.98 0.68
C TYR A 426 21.45 2.54 2.11
N THR A 427 22.66 2.78 2.61
CA THR A 427 22.83 3.47 3.89
C THR A 427 22.13 4.82 3.79
N ASN A 428 21.35 5.19 4.81
CA ASN A 428 20.92 6.56 5.07
C ASN A 428 22.19 7.44 5.20
N ILE A 429 22.73 7.92 4.07
CA ILE A 429 23.79 8.94 4.04
C ILE A 429 23.12 10.29 4.25
N ASN A 430 22.52 10.40 5.42
CA ASN A 430 22.30 11.57 6.20
C ASN A 430 21.86 11.01 7.53
N ASN A 431 22.82 10.98 8.47
CA ASN A 431 22.52 11.26 9.85
C ASN A 431 21.82 12.64 9.92
N VAL A 432 20.57 12.75 9.44
CA VAL A 432 19.57 13.23 10.38
C VAL A 432 19.76 12.24 11.50
N LYS A 433 20.35 12.69 12.60
CA LYS A 433 20.07 12.05 13.86
C LYS A 433 18.54 11.95 13.88
N THR A 434 17.98 10.80 13.49
CA THR A 434 17.17 10.09 14.45
C THR A 434 18.04 10.11 15.69
N VAL A 435 17.86 11.19 16.45
CA VAL A 435 17.95 11.09 17.89
C VAL A 435 16.93 9.99 18.11
N GLU A 436 17.38 8.73 18.04
CA GLU A 436 16.78 7.67 18.81
C GLU A 436 16.52 8.37 20.11
N LYS A 437 15.23 8.60 20.39
CA LYS A 437 14.84 9.30 21.60
C LYS A 437 15.62 8.59 22.70
N GLN A 438 16.64 9.24 23.25
CA GLN A 438 17.25 8.82 24.50
C GLN A 438 16.23 9.18 25.58
N VAL A 439 15.07 8.52 25.49
CA VAL A 439 14.32 8.10 26.65
C VAL A 439 15.36 7.35 27.46
N ILE A 440 15.48 7.68 28.74
CA ILE A 440 16.25 6.88 29.68
C ILE A 440 15.61 5.49 29.66
N LYS A 441 16.07 4.65 28.75
CA LYS A 441 15.74 3.25 28.68
C LYS A 441 16.83 2.57 29.48
N TRP A 442 16.38 1.83 30.48
CA TRP A 442 17.24 0.94 31.21
C TRP A 442 18.08 0.11 30.22
N ASN A 443 19.39 0.11 30.42
CA ASN A 443 20.33 -0.63 29.62
C ASN A 443 21.06 -1.60 30.54
N ASN A 444 20.79 -2.90 30.38
CA ASN A 444 21.38 -3.96 31.21
C ASN A 444 22.91 -3.89 31.21
N ASN A 445 23.54 -3.48 30.11
CA ASN A 445 25.00 -3.37 30.01
C ASN A 445 25.59 -2.24 30.88
N LYS A 446 24.75 -1.36 31.45
CA LYS A 446 25.13 -0.27 32.35
C LYS A 446 24.59 -0.46 33.78
N GLN A 447 23.97 -1.60 34.07
CA GLN A 447 23.37 -1.91 35.37
C GLN A 447 24.39 -1.81 36.51
N ASP A 448 25.56 -2.44 36.37
CA ASP A 448 26.58 -2.43 37.42
C ASP A 448 27.09 -1.03 37.73
N LYS A 449 27.21 -0.18 36.70
CA LYS A 449 27.55 1.23 36.85
C LYS A 449 26.45 2.00 37.58
N PHE A 450 25.19 1.75 37.26
CA PHE A 450 24.06 2.37 37.97
C PHE A 450 24.00 1.94 39.44
N VAL A 451 24.13 0.65 39.73
CA VAL A 451 24.16 0.13 41.11
C VAL A 451 25.33 0.71 41.89
N LYS A 452 26.51 0.84 41.26
CA LYS A 452 27.67 1.49 41.88
C LYS A 452 27.40 2.95 42.23
N PHE A 453 26.85 3.73 41.29
CA PHE A 453 26.49 5.13 41.52
C PHE A 453 25.42 5.31 42.61
N VAL A 454 24.39 4.45 42.60
CA VAL A 454 23.37 4.45 43.66
C VAL A 454 24.03 4.15 45.00
N LYS A 455 24.93 3.15 45.10
CA LYS A 455 25.65 2.81 46.34
C LYS A 455 26.59 3.92 46.82
N GLU A 456 27.26 4.64 45.92
CA GLU A 456 28.14 5.76 46.28
C GLU A 456 27.32 6.97 46.79
N LYS A 457 26.18 7.27 46.18
CA LYS A 457 25.24 8.31 46.65
C LYS A 457 24.40 7.87 47.85
N LYS A 458 24.26 6.56 48.06
CA LYS A 458 23.54 5.93 49.18
C LYS A 458 24.12 6.39 50.51
N SER A 459 25.43 6.54 50.61
CA SER A 459 26.11 6.90 51.87
C SER A 459 25.76 8.30 52.40
N GLU A 460 25.46 9.24 51.49
CA GLU A 460 25.08 10.61 51.84
C GLU A 460 23.56 10.75 51.96
N GLY A 461 22.82 10.21 50.98
CA GLY A 461 21.36 10.35 50.92
C GLY A 461 20.57 9.47 51.90
N ILE A 462 21.12 8.33 52.34
CA ILE A 462 20.45 7.49 53.36
C ILE A 462 20.54 8.14 54.73
N ARG A 463 21.65 8.79 55.10
CA ARG A 463 21.75 9.49 56.38
C ARG A 463 20.69 10.59 56.51
N ASP A 464 20.40 11.30 55.43
CA ASP A 464 19.35 12.32 55.40
C ASP A 464 17.95 11.70 55.56
N ILE A 465 17.70 10.55 54.94
CA ILE A 465 16.42 9.81 55.05
C ILE A 465 16.26 9.20 56.44
N GLU A 466 17.31 8.60 57.01
CA GLU A 466 17.35 8.08 58.38
C GLU A 466 17.09 9.22 59.37
N THR A 467 17.73 10.38 59.20
CA THR A 467 17.48 11.56 60.05
C THR A 467 16.03 12.06 59.95
N ILE A 468 15.41 11.98 58.77
CA ILE A 468 13.99 12.33 58.60
C ILE A 468 13.09 11.30 59.30
N LEU A 469 13.39 10.01 59.14
CA LEU A 469 12.64 8.92 59.76
C LEU A 469 12.78 8.95 61.30
N ASP A 470 13.97 9.18 61.83
CA ASP A 470 14.24 9.31 63.25
C ASP A 470 13.48 10.49 63.86
N LYS A 471 13.45 11.64 63.16
CA LYS A 471 12.64 12.80 63.57
C LYS A 471 11.13 12.54 63.54
N LEU A 472 10.67 11.60 62.72
CA LEU A 472 9.26 11.19 62.66
C LEU A 472 8.92 10.16 63.74
N ILE A 473 9.89 9.32 64.12
CA ILE A 473 9.76 8.37 65.23
C ILE A 473 9.76 9.10 66.58
N ASP A 474 10.56 10.15 66.73
CA ASP A 474 10.65 10.94 67.97
C ASP A 474 9.46 11.91 68.16
N ARG A 475 8.61 12.09 67.15
CA ARG A 475 7.37 12.88 67.25
C ARG A 475 6.23 11.98 67.71
N ASN A 476 5.66 12.30 68.88
CA ASN A 476 4.50 11.58 69.43
C ASN A 476 3.15 11.98 68.78
N ASP A 477 3.19 12.61 67.59
CA ASP A 477 2.03 13.09 66.84
C ASP A 477 1.78 12.24 65.58
N THR A 478 0.57 12.30 65.04
CA THR A 478 0.17 11.53 63.86
C THR A 478 0.93 12.00 62.60
N VAL A 479 1.69 11.09 61.98
CA VAL A 479 2.45 11.34 60.74
C VAL A 479 1.54 11.87 59.63
N GLN A 480 1.88 13.00 59.04
CA GLN A 480 1.10 13.60 57.95
C GLN A 480 1.63 13.17 56.58
N GLN A 481 0.77 13.23 55.57
CA GLN A 481 1.12 12.87 54.19
C GLN A 481 2.33 13.67 53.66
N THR A 482 2.48 14.93 54.10
CA THR A 482 3.60 15.80 53.74
C THR A 482 4.96 15.27 54.19
N ASP A 483 4.99 14.54 55.30
CA ASP A 483 6.21 13.95 55.85
C ASP A 483 6.66 12.76 54.99
N ILE A 484 5.70 11.91 54.59
CA ILE A 484 5.90 10.79 53.67
C ILE A 484 6.35 11.28 52.30
N ASP A 485 5.70 12.32 51.78
CA ASP A 485 6.05 12.93 50.50
C ASP A 485 7.48 13.49 50.51
N THR A 486 7.92 14.05 51.64
CA THR A 486 9.29 14.57 51.81
C THR A 486 10.34 13.45 51.74
N ALA A 487 10.11 12.34 52.44
CA ALA A 487 10.99 11.17 52.39
C ALA A 487 11.02 10.56 50.97
N MET A 488 9.86 10.40 50.33
CA MET A 488 9.78 9.83 48.97
C MET A 488 10.40 10.73 47.91
N ASN A 489 10.27 12.05 48.03
CA ASN A 489 10.95 12.99 47.14
C ASN A 489 12.47 12.85 47.24
N LYS A 490 13.03 12.64 48.44
CA LYS A 490 14.46 12.45 48.63
C LYS A 490 14.98 11.14 48.02
N ILE A 491 14.23 10.05 48.19
CA ILE A 491 14.51 8.76 47.52
C ILE A 491 14.48 8.95 46.00
N CYS A 492 13.47 9.65 45.49
CA CYS A 492 13.35 9.94 44.06
C CYS A 492 14.51 10.79 43.52
N GLU A 493 15.04 11.76 44.30
CA GLU A 493 16.23 12.53 43.94
C GLU A 493 17.48 11.65 43.80
N ILE A 494 17.68 10.70 44.70
CA ILE A 494 18.83 9.76 44.65
C ILE A 494 18.76 8.91 43.37
N PHE A 495 17.60 8.33 43.06
CA PHE A 495 17.42 7.53 41.84
C PHE A 495 17.50 8.39 40.57
N ASN A 496 16.93 9.59 40.57
CA ASN A 496 16.98 10.48 39.40
C ASN A 496 18.40 11.01 39.13
N SER A 497 19.15 11.41 40.16
CA SER A 497 20.52 11.88 39.97
C SER A 497 21.48 10.77 39.54
N SER A 498 21.31 9.56 40.08
CA SER A 498 22.07 8.37 39.68
C SER A 498 21.76 7.96 38.24
N SER A 499 20.48 8.00 37.85
CA SER A 499 20.07 7.66 36.48
C SER A 499 20.56 8.70 35.47
N ILE A 500 20.54 10.00 35.82
CA ILE A 500 21.10 11.05 34.98
C ILE A 500 22.61 10.86 34.76
N SER A 501 23.33 10.47 35.81
CA SER A 501 24.78 10.29 35.75
C SER A 501 25.20 9.08 34.90
N VAL A 502 24.41 7.99 34.92
CA VAL A 502 24.74 6.74 34.20
C VAL A 502 24.12 6.68 32.80
N PHE A 503 22.91 7.19 32.64
CA PHE A 503 22.13 7.09 31.41
C PHE A 503 22.02 8.42 30.65
N GLY A 504 22.54 9.53 31.20
CA GLY A 504 22.52 10.86 30.59
C GLY A 504 21.35 11.73 31.06
N THR A 505 21.38 13.02 30.73
CA THR A 505 20.33 13.97 31.14
C THR A 505 19.01 13.67 30.45
N LYS A 506 17.89 13.77 31.18
CA LYS A 506 16.58 13.98 30.55
C LYS A 506 16.74 15.19 29.63
N CYS A 507 16.63 15.00 28.33
CA CYS A 507 16.26 16.11 27.48
C CYS A 507 15.01 16.70 28.12
N LYS A 508 15.06 17.96 28.60
CA LYS A 508 13.86 18.76 28.81
C LYS A 508 13.00 18.43 27.62
N ASN A 509 11.78 17.91 27.83
CA ASN A 509 10.86 17.63 26.74
C ASN A 509 11.04 18.78 25.75
N GLN A 510 11.74 18.52 24.65
CA GLN A 510 11.57 19.36 23.50
C GLN A 510 10.09 19.10 23.29
N LYS A 511 9.26 20.08 23.69
CA LYS A 511 7.92 20.23 23.12
C LYS A 511 8.17 19.81 21.70
N TYR A 512 7.59 18.67 21.28
CA TYR A 512 7.69 18.17 19.91
C TYR A 512 7.88 19.41 19.06
N ALA A 513 8.97 19.53 18.29
CA ALA A 513 9.04 20.61 17.31
C ALA A 513 7.71 20.49 16.59
N LYS A 514 6.77 21.37 16.94
CA LYS A 514 5.34 21.09 16.84
C LYS A 514 5.17 20.86 15.37
N HIS A 515 4.94 19.63 14.96
CA HIS A 515 5.17 19.19 13.59
C HIS A 515 4.50 20.15 12.64
N ASN A 516 5.21 21.18 12.14
CA ASN A 516 4.68 22.54 11.90
C ASN A 516 3.16 22.56 12.01
N GLU A 517 2.61 22.56 13.24
CA GLU A 517 1.16 22.40 13.43
C GLU A 517 0.56 23.52 12.62
N LYS A 518 0.00 23.15 11.45
CA LYS A 518 -0.33 24.14 10.43
C LYS A 518 -1.14 25.20 11.16
N PRO A 519 -0.76 26.49 11.12
CA PRO A 519 -1.31 27.48 12.06
C PRO A 519 -2.84 27.61 11.97
N TRP A 520 -3.41 27.14 10.87
CA TRP A 520 -4.83 27.07 10.59
C TRP A 520 -5.54 25.78 11.07
N TYR A 521 -4.81 24.72 11.43
CA TYR A 521 -5.38 23.45 11.89
C TYR A 521 -5.81 23.55 13.36
N LYS A 522 -7.08 23.92 13.56
CA LYS A 522 -7.65 24.25 14.88
C LYS A 522 -8.34 23.04 15.54
N ARG A 523 -8.84 23.25 16.76
CA ARG A 523 -9.63 22.26 17.52
C ARG A 523 -10.81 21.69 16.71
N GLY A 524 -11.46 22.52 15.88
CA GLY A 524 -12.54 22.09 14.98
C GLY A 524 -12.10 20.99 14.01
N CYS A 525 -10.96 21.16 13.35
CA CYS A 525 -10.36 20.15 12.46
C CYS A 525 -10.10 18.84 13.20
N LYS A 526 -9.48 18.90 14.40
CA LYS A 526 -9.19 17.71 15.22
C LYS A 526 -10.47 16.97 15.64
N SER A 527 -11.51 17.69 16.04
CA SER A 527 -12.81 17.09 16.40
C SER A 527 -13.43 16.37 15.20
N LYS A 528 -13.48 17.00 14.02
CA LYS A 528 -14.03 16.37 12.80
C LYS A 528 -13.19 15.20 12.32
N ARG A 529 -11.86 15.27 12.46
CA ARG A 529 -10.94 14.15 12.19
C ARG A 529 -11.26 12.94 13.06
N ASN A 530 -11.45 13.14 14.37
CA ASN A 530 -11.79 12.06 15.29
C ASN A 530 -13.12 11.39 14.92
N LEU A 531 -14.16 12.17 14.58
CA LEU A 531 -15.44 11.64 14.12
C LEU A 531 -15.29 10.82 12.84
N PHE A 532 -14.48 11.27 11.89
CA PHE A 532 -14.15 10.52 10.68
C PHE A 532 -13.48 9.17 11.01
N HIS A 533 -12.47 9.14 11.87
CA HIS A 533 -11.79 7.89 12.24
C HIS A 533 -12.72 6.92 12.99
N GLN A 534 -13.59 7.42 13.87
CA GLN A 534 -14.61 6.60 14.52
C GLN A 534 -15.58 5.98 13.50
N ALA A 535 -16.06 6.78 12.53
CA ALA A 535 -16.92 6.27 11.46
C ALA A 535 -16.19 5.25 10.57
N ARG A 536 -14.90 5.47 10.30
CA ARG A 536 -14.06 4.54 9.53
C ARG A 536 -13.88 3.21 10.27
N GLN A 537 -13.61 3.25 11.57
CA GLN A 537 -13.49 2.05 12.40
C GLN A 537 -14.82 1.27 12.44
N ARG A 538 -15.95 1.95 12.61
CA ARG A 538 -17.28 1.32 12.57
C ARG A 538 -17.55 0.62 11.24
N TYR A 539 -17.23 1.27 10.12
CA TYR A 539 -17.38 0.66 8.80
C TYR A 539 -16.43 -0.52 8.57
N GLY A 540 -15.19 -0.43 9.07
CA GLY A 540 -14.23 -1.53 9.02
C GLY A 540 -14.72 -2.77 9.80
N ASN A 541 -15.32 -2.55 10.97
CA ASN A 541 -15.88 -3.62 11.80
C ASN A 541 -17.16 -4.23 11.20
N LEU A 542 -18.03 -3.41 10.63
CA LEU A 542 -19.29 -3.85 10.00
C LEU A 542 -19.55 -3.08 8.70
N LYS A 543 -19.38 -3.77 7.57
CA LYS A 543 -19.54 -3.23 6.21
C LYS A 543 -21.02 -3.11 5.80
N SER A 544 -21.81 -2.33 6.54
CA SER A 544 -23.22 -2.04 6.22
C SER A 544 -23.39 -0.77 5.36
N LYS A 545 -24.54 -0.64 4.68
CA LYS A 545 -24.88 0.55 3.89
C LYS A 545 -24.97 1.80 4.77
N GLU A 546 -25.48 1.65 5.98
CA GLU A 546 -25.64 2.69 6.99
C GLU A 546 -24.27 3.20 7.45
N ASN A 547 -23.35 2.29 7.78
CA ASN A 547 -21.99 2.64 8.17
C ASN A 547 -21.21 3.30 7.03
N LYS A 548 -21.42 2.83 5.79
CA LYS A 548 -20.83 3.46 4.59
C LYS A 548 -21.34 4.90 4.41
N LYS A 549 -22.64 5.13 4.61
CA LYS A 549 -23.25 6.47 4.55
C LYS A 549 -22.68 7.39 5.64
N ALA A 550 -22.61 6.91 6.88
CA ALA A 550 -22.04 7.65 8.01
C ALA A 550 -20.56 8.02 7.77
N LEU A 551 -19.75 7.10 7.23
CA LEU A 551 -18.36 7.37 6.85
C LEU A 551 -18.28 8.47 5.77
N LYS A 552 -19.13 8.41 4.76
CA LYS A 552 -19.19 9.42 3.69
C LYS A 552 -19.57 10.80 4.25
N GLU A 553 -20.55 10.88 5.13
CA GLU A 553 -20.97 12.13 5.77
C GLU A 553 -19.87 12.71 6.68
N ALA A 554 -19.25 11.88 7.51
CA ALA A 554 -18.13 12.30 8.36
C ALA A 554 -16.94 12.81 7.53
N SER A 555 -16.62 12.12 6.42
CA SER A 555 -15.55 12.56 5.51
C SER A 555 -15.84 13.92 4.86
N LYS A 556 -17.08 14.16 4.40
CA LYS A 556 -17.51 15.46 3.85
C LYS A 556 -17.43 16.57 4.90
N SER A 557 -17.91 16.29 6.11
CA SER A 557 -17.86 17.24 7.23
C SER A 557 -16.42 17.63 7.56
N TYR A 558 -15.51 16.65 7.60
CA TYR A 558 -14.11 16.88 7.86
C TYR A 558 -13.41 17.67 6.75
N LYS A 559 -13.58 17.30 5.47
CA LYS A 559 -13.06 18.06 4.33
C LYS A 559 -13.54 19.51 4.33
N LYS A 560 -14.84 19.73 4.62
CA LYS A 560 -15.43 21.08 4.69
C LYS A 560 -14.75 21.93 5.77
N GLU A 561 -14.51 21.35 6.95
CA GLU A 561 -13.87 22.05 8.07
C GLU A 561 -12.39 22.37 7.79
N LEU A 562 -11.66 21.46 7.13
CA LEU A 562 -10.29 21.71 6.68
C LEU A 562 -10.22 22.88 5.70
N ASN A 563 -11.04 22.84 4.65
CA ASN A 563 -11.09 23.89 3.63
C ASN A 563 -11.49 25.24 4.25
N ARG A 564 -12.51 25.27 5.12
CA ARG A 564 -12.93 26.47 5.84
C ARG A 564 -11.77 27.05 6.66
N SER A 565 -11.16 26.24 7.50
CA SER A 565 -10.08 26.69 8.40
C SER A 565 -8.87 27.22 7.63
N TYR A 566 -8.52 26.55 6.51
CA TYR A 566 -7.46 26.99 5.62
C TYR A 566 -7.80 28.30 4.90
N ASN A 567 -9.00 28.43 4.34
CA ASN A 567 -9.44 29.65 3.64
C ASN A 567 -9.54 30.84 4.59
N ASP A 568 -10.05 30.65 5.80
CA ASP A 568 -10.09 31.69 6.83
C ASP A 568 -8.68 32.16 7.18
N PHE A 569 -7.73 31.24 7.29
CA PHE A 569 -6.33 31.58 7.53
C PHE A 569 -5.69 32.32 6.35
N GLN A 570 -5.94 31.91 5.11
CA GLN A 570 -5.46 32.60 3.91
C GLN A 570 -6.03 34.01 3.82
N MET A 571 -7.33 34.18 4.05
CA MET A 571 -7.99 35.49 4.03
C MET A 571 -7.44 36.42 5.11
N ASN A 572 -7.26 35.91 6.33
CA ASN A 572 -6.69 36.70 7.43
C ASN A 572 -5.23 37.05 7.17
N THR A 573 -4.44 36.10 6.66
CA THR A 573 -3.03 36.35 6.30
C THR A 573 -2.94 37.40 5.20
N ALA A 574 -3.78 37.35 4.17
CA ALA A 574 -3.81 38.35 3.11
C ALA A 574 -4.21 39.74 3.65
N LYS A 575 -5.20 39.83 4.54
CA LYS A 575 -5.58 41.09 5.21
C LYS A 575 -4.42 41.65 6.03
N ASP A 576 -3.74 40.80 6.80
CA ASP A 576 -2.58 41.19 7.59
C ASP A 576 -1.43 41.69 6.72
N LEU A 577 -1.14 40.99 5.61
CA LEU A 577 -0.09 41.41 4.66
C LEU A 577 -0.42 42.76 4.01
N ARG A 578 -1.68 42.98 3.59
CA ARG A 578 -2.12 44.28 3.04
C ARG A 578 -2.02 45.41 4.07
N LYS A 579 -2.33 45.12 5.34
CA LYS A 579 -2.17 46.09 6.43
C LYS A 579 -0.70 46.43 6.65
N LEU A 580 0.16 45.42 6.75
CA LEU A 580 1.60 45.59 6.91
C LEU A 580 2.23 46.34 5.73
N ALA A 581 1.78 46.08 4.50
CA ALA A 581 2.26 46.81 3.32
C ALA A 581 2.02 48.32 3.42
N LYS A 582 0.92 48.73 4.05
CA LYS A 582 0.60 50.16 4.26
C LYS A 582 1.25 50.74 5.50
N SER A 583 1.38 49.97 6.59
CA SER A 583 1.78 50.49 7.90
C SER A 583 3.26 50.27 8.27
N ASP A 584 3.84 49.14 7.84
CA ASP A 584 5.21 48.72 8.23
C ASP A 584 5.83 47.80 7.16
N PRO A 585 6.43 48.39 6.10
CA PRO A 585 7.07 47.64 5.02
C PRO A 585 8.23 46.76 5.50
N LYS A 586 8.96 47.17 6.54
CA LYS A 586 10.11 46.40 7.05
C LYS A 586 9.64 45.09 7.67
N ARG A 587 8.58 45.13 8.47
CA ARG A 587 7.97 43.93 9.06
C ARG A 587 7.26 43.06 8.03
N LEU A 588 6.71 43.65 6.96
CA LEU A 588 6.22 42.90 5.81
C LEU A 588 7.35 42.05 5.20
N TRP A 589 8.48 42.68 4.87
CA TRP A 589 9.62 41.98 4.29
C TRP A 589 10.20 40.91 5.22
N GLN A 590 10.27 41.17 6.52
CA GLN A 590 10.65 40.13 7.50
C GLN A 590 9.70 38.93 7.47
N LYS A 591 8.39 39.17 7.36
CA LYS A 591 7.36 38.12 7.29
C LYS A 591 7.40 37.36 5.97
N LEU A 592 7.71 38.02 4.85
CA LEU A 592 7.91 37.35 3.55
C LEU A 592 9.20 36.53 3.54
N ASN A 593 10.29 37.09 4.07
CA ASN A 593 11.58 36.42 4.12
C ASN A 593 11.56 35.19 5.04
N SER A 594 10.77 35.21 6.13
CA SER A 594 10.60 34.03 6.99
C SER A 594 9.86 32.89 6.28
N ILE A 595 8.92 33.21 5.39
CA ILE A 595 8.20 32.23 4.56
C ILE A 595 9.13 31.62 3.48
N ASN A 596 10.10 32.40 2.97
CA ASN A 596 11.02 31.98 1.90
C ASN A 596 12.19 31.08 2.35
N THR A 597 12.22 30.62 3.61
CA THR A 597 13.34 29.83 4.15
C THR A 597 13.33 28.35 3.73
N ASN A 598 12.24 27.85 3.14
CA ASN A 598 12.18 26.50 2.57
C ASN A 598 12.78 26.48 1.15
N LYS A 599 14.12 26.40 1.08
CA LYS A 599 14.93 26.31 -0.14
C LYS A 599 14.72 25.04 -0.99
N SER A 600 13.59 24.33 -0.90
CA SER A 600 13.41 23.05 -1.61
C SER A 600 13.00 23.20 -3.07
N ASN A 601 12.52 24.37 -3.50
CA ASN A 601 12.17 24.59 -4.90
C ASN A 601 13.01 25.76 -5.43
N LYS A 602 14.10 25.44 -6.15
CA LYS A 602 14.62 26.35 -7.17
C LYS A 602 13.55 26.43 -8.25
N THR A 603 12.52 27.24 -8.04
CA THR A 603 11.77 27.78 -9.17
C THR A 603 12.75 28.67 -9.90
N ASP A 604 13.01 28.37 -11.18
CA ASP A 604 13.75 29.27 -12.06
C ASP A 604 13.25 30.69 -11.81
N ALA A 605 14.18 31.62 -11.55
CA ALA A 605 13.83 33.01 -11.33
C ALA A 605 12.96 33.45 -12.51
N VAL A 606 11.76 33.97 -12.24
CA VAL A 606 10.88 34.51 -13.27
C VAL A 606 11.70 35.51 -14.05
N LYS A 607 11.91 35.23 -15.33
CA LYS A 607 12.65 36.11 -16.23
C LYS A 607 11.92 37.44 -16.28
N ILE A 608 12.66 38.54 -16.21
CA ILE A 608 12.08 39.88 -16.21
C ILE A 608 11.23 40.09 -17.47
N GLU A 609 11.61 39.45 -18.56
CA GLU A 609 10.92 39.43 -19.84
C GLU A 609 9.50 38.83 -19.74
N ASP A 610 9.34 37.70 -19.04
CA ASP A 610 8.03 37.05 -18.82
C ASP A 610 7.11 37.92 -17.94
N LEU A 611 7.71 38.66 -17.00
CA LEU A 611 6.99 39.61 -16.16
C LEU A 611 6.53 40.83 -16.96
N TYR A 612 7.38 41.31 -17.87
CA TYR A 612 7.11 42.45 -18.73
C TYR A 612 5.97 42.17 -19.71
N GLU A 613 5.94 40.97 -20.32
CA GLU A 613 4.83 40.53 -21.18
C GLU A 613 3.50 40.40 -20.41
N HIS A 614 3.53 39.94 -19.16
CA HIS A 614 2.30 39.77 -18.36
C HIS A 614 1.61 41.09 -18.01
N PHE A 615 2.39 42.17 -17.83
CA PHE A 615 1.87 43.48 -17.43
C PHE A 615 1.74 44.47 -18.59
N ASN A 616 2.20 44.12 -19.80
CA ASN A 616 1.85 44.83 -21.02
C ASN A 616 0.55 44.27 -21.62
N VAL A 617 -0.57 44.69 -21.03
CA VAL A 617 -1.90 44.70 -21.67
C VAL A 617 -2.43 46.11 -21.65
#